data_AF-A0A0I9SDN6-F1
#
_entry.id   AF-A0A0I9SDN6-F1
#
_cell.length_a   1.000
_cell.length_b   1.000
_cell.length_c   1.000
_cell.angle_alpha   90.00
_cell.angle_beta   90.00
_cell.angle_gamma   90.00
#
_symmetry.space_group_name_H-M   'P 1'
#
loop_
_entity.id
_entity.type
_entity.pdbx_description
1 polymer ?
#
loop_
_entity_poly.entity_id
_entity_poly.type
_entity_poly.pdbx_seq_one_letter_code
_entity_poly.pdbx_strand_id
1 'polypeptide(L)'
;MTCFIFRELAYWTYKMCSRNRFLVKDKMVTWVAVMWSSIPLWCNVLVVEHLFSYYVLKTDLMEMLPLKSRYDPLSLIITFLLVSPLLWFNYTCYLRSAKLAVLEQKYKAMGKMRRIAGQCACIAYVIASVWLMVYVSDAFYMGEKKKVDRNQYMERLEKIREDQQNRMK
;
A
#
# COMPACT_ATOMS: atom_id res chain seq x y z
N MET A 1 4.21 -20.27 0.27
CA MET A 1 5.34 -19.63 -0.46
C MET A 1 5.47 -18.13 -0.23
N THR A 2 4.39 -17.41 0.10
CA THR A 2 4.36 -15.94 0.28
C THR A 2 5.26 -15.39 1.41
N CYS A 3 5.49 -16.14 2.49
CA CYS A 3 6.34 -15.69 3.61
C CYS A 3 7.84 -15.52 3.27
N PHE A 4 8.32 -16.05 2.15
CA PHE A 4 9.76 -16.00 1.82
C PHE A 4 10.20 -14.60 1.38
N ILE A 5 9.44 -13.96 0.50
CA ILE A 5 9.76 -12.63 -0.06
C ILE A 5 9.71 -11.56 1.04
N PHE A 6 8.70 -11.60 1.91
CA PHE A 6 8.59 -10.64 3.03
C PHE A 6 9.72 -10.77 4.04
N ARG A 7 10.21 -11.99 4.27
CA ARG A 7 11.36 -12.24 5.12
C ARG A 7 12.65 -11.66 4.52
N GLU A 8 12.84 -11.81 3.21
CA GLU A 8 13.99 -11.21 2.51
C GLU A 8 13.91 -9.68 2.54
N LEU A 9 12.73 -9.13 2.25
CA LEU A 9 12.44 -7.69 2.30
C LEU A 9 12.80 -7.11 3.66
N ALA A 10 12.23 -7.64 4.75
CA ALA A 10 12.50 -7.18 6.11
C ALA A 10 14.00 -7.21 6.46
N TYR A 11 14.71 -8.26 6.06
CA TYR A 11 16.15 -8.38 6.28
C TYR A 11 16.96 -7.32 5.51
N TRP A 12 16.68 -7.14 4.21
CA TRP A 12 17.42 -6.18 3.39
C TRP A 12 17.14 -4.75 3.80
N THR A 13 15.89 -4.43 4.14
CA THR A 13 15.53 -3.12 4.71
C THR A 13 16.27 -2.88 6.02
N TYR A 14 16.26 -3.85 6.94
CA TYR A 14 17.02 -3.74 8.20
C TYR A 14 18.52 -3.49 7.94
N LYS A 15 19.12 -4.24 7.01
CA LYS A 15 20.54 -4.10 6.67
C LYS A 15 20.88 -2.76 6.03
N MET A 16 19.95 -2.19 5.24
CA MET A 16 20.12 -0.83 4.72
C MET A 16 20.03 0.19 5.85
N CYS A 17 19.06 0.06 6.75
CA CYS A 17 18.92 0.93 7.92
C CYS A 17 20.13 0.83 8.86
N SER A 18 20.70 -0.36 9.05
CA SER A 18 21.85 -0.60 9.94
C SER A 18 23.15 -0.03 9.38
N ARG A 19 23.21 0.31 8.09
CA ARG A 19 24.34 1.03 7.49
C ARG A 19 24.30 2.53 7.78
N ASN A 20 23.13 3.06 8.17
CA ASN A 20 22.99 4.46 8.51
C ASN A 20 23.44 4.72 9.95
N ARG A 21 24.54 5.48 10.11
CA ARG A 21 25.15 5.78 11.42
C ARG A 21 24.19 6.50 12.36
N PHE A 22 23.30 7.35 11.84
CA PHE A 22 22.33 8.09 12.66
C PHE A 22 21.31 7.14 13.30
N LEU A 23 20.71 6.26 12.49
CA LEU A 23 19.72 5.29 12.98
C LEU A 23 20.30 4.32 14.00
N VAL A 24 21.58 3.95 13.83
CA VAL A 24 22.30 3.09 14.77
C VAL A 24 22.54 3.82 16.10
N LYS A 25 22.99 5.08 16.05
CA LYS A 25 23.23 5.91 17.24
C LYS A 25 21.96 6.07 18.08
N ASP A 26 20.83 6.31 17.42
CA ASP A 26 19.55 6.56 18.08
C ASP A 26 18.77 5.26 18.41
N LYS A 27 19.35 4.09 18.11
CA LYS A 27 18.71 2.76 18.30
C LYS A 27 17.37 2.62 17.57
N MET A 28 17.17 3.37 16.49
CA MET A 28 15.92 3.40 15.70
C MET A 28 15.93 2.45 14.50
N VAL A 29 17.05 1.76 14.24
CA VAL A 29 17.21 0.86 13.07
C VAL A 29 16.04 -0.10 12.90
N THR A 30 15.63 -0.78 13.98
CA THR A 30 14.57 -1.79 13.91
C THR A 30 13.22 -1.16 13.58
N TRP A 31 12.86 -0.07 14.24
CA TRP A 31 11.57 0.61 14.01
C TRP A 31 11.47 1.21 12.62
N VAL A 32 12.54 1.85 12.16
CA VAL A 32 12.59 2.39 10.79
C VAL A 32 12.53 1.25 9.78
N ALA A 33 13.21 0.12 10.02
CA ALA A 33 13.11 -1.05 9.15
C ALA A 33 11.69 -1.64 9.10
N VAL A 34 10.97 -1.69 10.24
CA VAL A 34 9.56 -2.10 10.30
C VAL A 34 8.71 -1.18 9.43
N MET A 35 8.84 0.14 9.59
CA MET A 35 8.05 1.10 8.81
C MET A 35 8.31 0.93 7.31
N TRP A 36 9.58 0.94 6.90
CA TRP A 36 9.96 0.85 5.48
C TRP A 36 9.55 -0.45 4.81
N SER A 37 9.70 -1.59 5.49
CA SER A 37 9.29 -2.89 4.94
C SER A 37 7.77 -3.07 4.92
N SER A 38 7.02 -2.28 5.69
CA SER A 38 5.56 -2.29 5.74
C SER A 38 4.90 -1.48 4.61
N ILE A 39 5.61 -0.52 4.01
CA ILE A 39 5.10 0.28 2.89
C ILE A 39 4.64 -0.58 1.69
N PRO A 40 5.46 -1.46 1.10
CA PRO A 40 5.04 -2.26 -0.04
C PRO A 40 3.95 -3.29 0.33
N LEU A 41 3.92 -3.75 1.59
CA LEU A 41 2.82 -4.57 2.11
C LEU A 41 1.51 -3.79 2.10
N TRP A 42 1.54 -2.55 2.57
CA TRP A 42 0.39 -1.65 2.57
C TRP A 42 -0.10 -1.33 1.16
N CYS A 43 0.80 -1.03 0.23
CA CYS A 43 0.47 -0.84 -1.19
C CYS A 43 -0.29 -2.05 -1.77
N ASN A 44 0.16 -3.27 -1.46
CA ASN A 44 -0.50 -4.47 -1.95
C ASN A 44 -1.87 -4.69 -1.32
N VAL A 45 -2.04 -4.37 -0.04
CA VAL A 45 -3.36 -4.40 0.62
C VAL A 45 -4.32 -3.42 -0.06
N LEU A 46 -3.88 -2.20 -0.34
CA LEU A 46 -4.68 -1.20 -1.05
C LEU A 46 -5.05 -1.65 -2.47
N VAL A 47 -4.13 -2.26 -3.21
CA VAL A 47 -4.43 -2.80 -4.54
C VAL A 47 -5.49 -3.90 -4.46
N VAL A 48 -5.38 -4.82 -3.51
CA VAL A 48 -6.37 -5.89 -3.32
C VAL A 48 -7.72 -5.31 -2.90
N GLU A 49 -7.72 -4.33 -2.01
CA GLU A 49 -8.94 -3.63 -1.59
C GLU A 49 -9.61 -2.94 -2.78
N HIS A 50 -8.90 -2.13 -3.57
CA HIS A 50 -9.47 -1.49 -4.76
C HIS A 50 -10.03 -2.49 -5.77
N LEU A 51 -9.31 -3.59 -6.04
CA LEU A 51 -9.80 -4.64 -6.93
C LEU A 51 -11.06 -5.31 -6.36
N PHE A 52 -11.09 -5.58 -5.05
CA PHE A 52 -12.24 -6.19 -4.39
C PHE A 52 -13.46 -5.26 -4.38
N SER A 53 -13.25 -3.98 -4.07
CA SER A 53 -14.26 -2.93 -4.11
C SER A 53 -14.88 -2.81 -5.51
N TYR A 54 -14.06 -2.93 -6.56
CA TYR A 54 -14.56 -2.87 -7.94
C TYR A 54 -15.29 -4.12 -8.41
N TYR A 55 -14.68 -5.29 -8.24
CA TYR A 55 -15.20 -6.53 -8.81
C TYR A 55 -16.30 -7.16 -7.97
N VAL A 56 -16.27 -6.98 -6.64
CA VAL A 56 -17.16 -7.67 -5.70
C VAL A 56 -18.22 -6.71 -5.15
N LEU A 57 -17.82 -5.62 -4.48
CA LEU A 57 -18.78 -4.73 -3.82
C LEU A 57 -19.48 -3.76 -4.78
N LYS A 58 -18.82 -3.38 -5.89
CA LYS A 58 -19.25 -2.27 -6.78
C LYS A 58 -19.43 -0.93 -6.07
N THR A 59 -18.90 -0.80 -4.85
CA THR A 59 -18.89 0.40 -4.02
C THR A 59 -17.49 0.56 -3.44
N ASP A 60 -17.04 1.80 -3.27
CA ASP A 60 -15.72 2.05 -2.71
C ASP A 60 -15.74 1.84 -1.18
N LEU A 61 -14.97 0.86 -0.71
CA LEU A 61 -14.91 0.49 0.70
C LEU A 61 -14.18 1.58 1.51
N MET A 62 -13.30 2.34 0.86
CA MET A 62 -12.59 3.46 1.46
C MET A 62 -13.48 4.71 1.63
N GLU A 63 -14.50 4.91 0.78
CA GLU A 63 -15.49 5.98 0.96
C GLU A 63 -16.42 5.72 2.16
N MET A 64 -16.60 4.46 2.56
CA MET A 64 -17.37 4.13 3.76
C MET A 64 -16.65 4.55 5.06
N LEU A 65 -15.34 4.78 4.99
CA LEU A 65 -14.58 5.31 6.11
C LEU A 65 -14.74 6.85 6.15
N PRO A 66 -14.93 7.47 7.33
CA PRO A 66 -15.12 8.91 7.47
C PRO A 66 -13.80 9.69 7.31
N LEU A 67 -13.05 9.43 6.24
CA LEU A 67 -11.78 10.07 5.89
C LEU A 67 -12.07 11.38 5.15
N LYS A 68 -12.52 12.40 5.88
CA LYS A 68 -12.94 13.68 5.28
C LYS A 68 -11.79 14.52 4.73
N SER A 69 -10.62 14.48 5.37
CA SER A 69 -9.46 15.30 4.99
C SER A 69 -8.14 14.66 5.43
N ARG A 70 -7.07 14.88 4.66
CA ARG A 70 -5.70 14.42 4.93
C ARG A 70 -5.11 14.96 6.25
N TYR A 71 -5.67 16.05 6.77
CA TYR A 71 -5.21 16.72 7.99
C TYR A 71 -6.23 16.68 9.14
N ASP A 72 -7.34 15.98 8.95
CA ASP A 72 -8.30 15.79 10.04
C ASP A 72 -7.70 14.82 11.07
N PRO A 73 -7.59 15.19 12.35
CA PRO A 73 -7.07 14.32 13.39
C PRO A 73 -7.80 12.97 13.49
N LEU A 74 -9.10 12.93 13.21
CA LEU A 74 -9.85 11.67 13.16
C LEU A 74 -9.38 10.76 12.02
N SER A 75 -9.12 11.33 10.84
CA SER A 75 -8.56 10.57 9.72
C SER A 75 -7.18 10.00 10.04
N LEU A 76 -6.35 10.74 10.77
CA LEU A 76 -5.02 10.28 11.19
C LEU A 76 -5.13 9.11 12.18
N ILE A 77 -6.04 9.18 13.15
CA ILE A 77 -6.27 8.09 14.11
C ILE A 77 -6.76 6.83 13.38
N ILE A 78 -7.72 6.98 12.47
CA ILE A 78 -8.25 5.85 11.67
C ILE A 78 -7.14 5.23 10.82
N THR A 79 -6.33 6.07 10.15
CA THR A 79 -5.19 5.60 9.34
C THR A 79 -4.18 4.85 10.20
N PHE A 80 -3.87 5.38 11.39
CA PHE A 80 -2.96 4.71 12.32
C PHE A 80 -3.51 3.36 12.79
N LEU A 81 -4.80 3.29 13.12
CA LEU A 81 -5.47 2.05 13.50
C LEU A 81 -5.45 1.01 12.38
N LEU A 82 -5.60 1.42 11.12
CA LEU A 82 -5.54 0.51 9.96
C LEU A 82 -4.12 -0.01 9.67
N VAL A 83 -3.10 0.82 9.86
CA VAL A 83 -1.69 0.45 9.59
C VAL A 83 -1.07 -0.32 10.78
N SER A 84 -1.55 -0.08 12.00
CA SER A 84 -1.01 -0.68 13.23
C SER A 84 -0.92 -2.22 13.22
N PRO A 85 -1.92 -3.00 12.74
CA PRO A 85 -1.86 -4.45 12.74
C PRO A 85 -0.80 -4.95 11.75
N LEU A 86 -0.60 -4.23 10.65
CA LEU A 86 0.40 -4.54 9.64
C LEU A 86 1.82 -4.34 10.20
N LEU A 87 2.05 -3.22 10.91
CA LEU A 87 3.32 -2.95 11.60
C LEU A 87 3.60 -4.01 12.68
N TRP A 88 2.58 -4.34 13.48
CA TRP A 88 2.67 -5.37 14.51
C TRP A 88 3.01 -6.74 13.92
N PHE A 89 2.32 -7.13 12.85
CA PHE A 89 2.58 -8.37 12.13
C PHE A 89 4.02 -8.43 11.61
N ASN A 90 4.47 -7.38 10.91
CA ASN A 90 5.81 -7.33 10.33
C ASN A 90 6.91 -7.39 11.41
N TYR A 91 6.72 -6.66 12.52
CA TYR A 91 7.59 -6.74 13.68
C TYR A 91 7.65 -8.16 14.27
N THR A 92 6.50 -8.72 14.62
CA THR A 92 6.42 -10.01 15.32
C THR A 92 6.90 -11.17 14.45
N CYS A 93 6.60 -11.13 13.14
CA CYS A 93 6.92 -12.20 12.23
C CYS A 93 8.37 -12.18 11.75
N TYR A 94 8.98 -11.00 11.55
CA TYR A 94 10.26 -10.88 10.86
C TYR A 94 11.34 -10.09 11.61
N LEU A 95 10.98 -8.98 12.26
CA LEU A 95 11.96 -8.02 12.83
C LEU A 95 12.15 -8.15 14.35
N ARG A 96 11.47 -9.11 15.01
CA ARG A 96 11.74 -9.49 16.39
C ARG A 96 13.20 -9.94 16.52
N SER A 97 13.91 -9.40 17.52
CA SER A 97 15.37 -9.57 17.72
C SER A 97 15.87 -11.01 17.54
N ALA A 98 15.17 -12.00 18.13
CA ALA A 98 15.51 -13.40 18.01
C ALA A 98 15.49 -13.92 16.56
N LYS A 99 14.49 -13.54 15.76
CA LYS A 99 14.38 -13.96 14.36
C LYS A 99 15.38 -13.24 13.47
N LEU A 100 15.63 -11.97 13.79
CA LEU A 100 16.57 -11.14 13.06
C LEU A 100 18.01 -11.67 13.18
N ALA A 101 18.42 -12.15 14.37
CA ALA A 101 19.72 -12.79 14.58
C ALA A 101 19.88 -14.07 13.72
N VAL A 102 18.85 -14.90 13.65
CA VAL A 102 18.83 -16.12 12.81
C VAL A 102 18.91 -15.76 11.31
N LEU A 103 18.20 -14.71 10.91
CA LEU A 103 18.25 -14.14 9.56
C LEU A 103 19.67 -13.67 9.22
N GLU A 104 20.30 -12.89 10.10
CA GLU A 104 21.68 -12.42 9.89
C GLU A 104 22.68 -13.56 9.71
N GLN A 105 22.61 -14.60 10.54
CA GLN A 105 23.48 -15.77 10.41
C GLN A 105 23.27 -16.48 9.07
N LYS A 106 22.01 -16.68 8.66
CA LYS A 106 21.66 -17.32 7.39
C LYS A 106 22.19 -16.54 6.18
N TYR A 107 22.05 -15.21 6.19
CA TYR A 107 22.55 -14.38 5.09
C TYR A 107 24.06 -14.16 5.15
N LYS A 108 24.70 -14.22 6.34
CA LYS A 108 26.17 -14.28 6.48
C LYS A 108 26.77 -15.57 5.91
N ALA A 109 26.05 -16.68 5.95
CA ALA A 109 26.46 -17.93 5.31
C ALA A 109 26.23 -17.98 3.79
N MET A 110 25.40 -17.08 3.23
CA MET A 110 25.14 -17.03 1.78
C MET A 110 26.28 -16.37 0.98
N GLY A 111 26.57 -16.93 -0.20
CA GLY A 111 27.55 -16.40 -1.15
C GLY A 111 27.21 -15.01 -1.70
N LYS A 112 28.24 -14.28 -2.15
CA LYS A 112 28.16 -12.87 -2.58
C LYS A 112 27.17 -12.65 -3.73
N MET A 113 27.14 -13.53 -4.73
CA MET A 113 26.22 -13.41 -5.88
C MET A 113 24.76 -13.55 -5.47
N ARG A 114 24.44 -14.53 -4.61
CA ARG A 114 23.07 -14.75 -4.11
C ARG A 114 22.57 -13.57 -3.25
N ARG A 115 23.47 -12.89 -2.54
CA ARG A 115 23.15 -11.67 -1.79
C ARG A 115 22.76 -10.52 -2.72
N ILE A 116 23.52 -10.29 -3.79
CA ILE A 116 23.23 -9.22 -4.75
C ILE A 116 21.89 -9.49 -5.45
N ALA A 117 21.66 -10.74 -5.88
CA ALA A 117 20.38 -11.14 -6.46
C ALA A 117 19.20 -10.88 -5.51
N GLY A 118 19.32 -11.22 -4.23
CA GLY A 118 18.29 -10.94 -3.22
C GLY A 118 18.03 -9.44 -3.01
N GLN A 119 19.08 -8.61 -3.05
CA GLN A 119 18.94 -7.15 -2.98
C GLN A 119 18.21 -6.58 -4.20
N CYS A 120 18.61 -7.01 -5.40
CA CYS A 120 17.96 -6.58 -6.64
C CYS A 120 16.50 -7.01 -6.69
N ALA A 121 16.19 -8.25 -6.29
CA ALA A 121 14.81 -8.75 -6.20
C ALA A 121 13.97 -7.93 -5.20
N CYS A 122 14.55 -7.59 -4.05
CA CYS A 122 13.90 -6.75 -3.05
C CYS A 122 13.57 -5.35 -3.59
N ILE A 123 14.51 -4.70 -4.29
CA ILE A 123 14.30 -3.38 -4.88
C ILE A 123 13.24 -3.46 -5.99
N ALA A 124 13.35 -4.43 -6.89
CA ALA A 124 12.39 -4.66 -7.95
C ALA A 124 10.97 -4.88 -7.40
N TYR A 125 10.84 -5.65 -6.31
CA TYR A 125 9.56 -5.87 -5.65
C TYR A 125 8.96 -4.60 -5.07
N VAL A 126 9.77 -3.76 -4.41
CA VAL A 126 9.30 -2.46 -3.87
C VAL A 126 8.81 -1.56 -5.00
N ILE A 127 9.61 -1.42 -6.07
CA ILE A 127 9.24 -0.61 -7.24
C ILE A 127 7.95 -1.14 -7.87
N ALA A 128 7.86 -2.46 -8.09
CA ALA A 128 6.68 -3.07 -8.68
C ALA A 128 5.42 -2.87 -7.81
N SER A 129 5.53 -3.00 -6.49
CA SER A 129 4.39 -2.82 -5.56
C SER A 129 3.86 -1.38 -5.58
N VAL A 130 4.77 -0.40 -5.59
CA VAL A 130 4.39 1.02 -5.67
C VAL A 130 3.82 1.37 -7.04
N TRP A 131 4.49 0.92 -8.11
CA TRP A 131 4.03 1.16 -9.49
C TRP A 131 2.65 0.56 -9.73
N LEU A 132 2.41 -0.67 -9.26
CA LEU A 132 1.12 -1.34 -9.36
C LEU A 132 0.03 -0.56 -8.62
N MET A 133 0.30 -0.06 -7.41
CA MET A 133 -0.65 0.76 -6.65
C MET A 133 -1.00 2.06 -7.40
N VAL A 134 -0.01 2.75 -7.98
CA VAL A 134 -0.25 3.96 -8.77
C VAL A 134 -1.07 3.64 -10.03
N TYR A 135 -0.70 2.59 -10.75
CA TYR A 135 -1.40 2.18 -11.97
C TYR A 135 -2.86 1.81 -11.71
N VAL A 136 -3.10 1.02 -10.66
CA VAL A 136 -4.44 0.62 -10.25
C VAL A 136 -5.25 1.84 -9.86
N SER A 137 -4.71 2.71 -9.00
CA SER A 137 -5.35 3.96 -8.60
C SER A 137 -5.74 4.82 -9.81
N ASP A 138 -4.83 5.01 -10.77
CA ASP A 138 -5.07 5.83 -11.96
C ASP A 138 -6.16 5.23 -12.88
N ALA A 139 -6.12 3.91 -13.09
CA ALA A 139 -7.16 3.20 -13.84
C ALA A 139 -8.55 3.37 -13.19
N PHE A 140 -8.59 3.38 -11.86
CA PHE A 140 -9.80 3.62 -11.08
C PHE A 140 -10.30 5.06 -11.19
N TYR A 141 -9.43 6.05 -10.98
CA TYR A 141 -9.77 7.47 -11.12
C TYR A 141 -10.30 7.79 -12.53
N MET A 142 -9.69 7.22 -13.57
CA MET A 142 -10.15 7.39 -14.95
C MET A 142 -11.51 6.72 -15.19
N GLY A 143 -11.76 5.57 -14.56
CA GLY A 143 -13.04 4.87 -14.58
C GLY A 143 -14.17 5.68 -13.91
N GLU A 144 -13.90 6.31 -12.78
CA GLU A 144 -14.86 7.17 -12.07
C GLU A 144 -15.19 8.44 -12.84
N LYS A 145 -14.16 9.16 -13.35
CA LYS A 145 -14.38 10.34 -14.19
C LYS A 145 -15.34 10.05 -15.35
N LYS A 146 -15.13 8.91 -16.03
CA LYS A 146 -15.97 8.50 -17.16
C LYS A 146 -17.42 8.19 -16.75
N LYS A 147 -17.65 7.69 -15.53
CA LYS A 147 -19.01 7.48 -14.99
C LYS A 147 -19.68 8.81 -14.65
N VAL A 148 -18.97 9.72 -14.00
CA VAL A 148 -19.47 11.07 -13.64
C VAL A 148 -19.87 11.84 -14.90
N ASP A 149 -19.00 11.88 -15.91
CA ASP A 149 -19.29 12.56 -17.19
C ASP A 149 -20.53 11.98 -17.89
N ARG A 150 -20.70 10.65 -17.87
CA ARG A 150 -21.89 9.99 -18.44
C ARG A 150 -23.16 10.36 -17.68
N ASN A 151 -23.13 10.31 -16.36
CA ASN A 151 -24.31 10.61 -15.54
C ASN A 151 -24.75 12.07 -15.74
N GLN A 152 -23.79 13.00 -15.76
CA GLN A 152 -24.05 14.41 -16.03
C GLN A 152 -24.63 14.63 -17.44
N TYR A 153 -24.18 13.86 -18.44
CA TYR A 153 -24.74 13.91 -19.79
C TYR A 153 -26.19 13.38 -19.84
N MET A 154 -26.48 12.27 -19.15
CA MET A 154 -27.83 11.70 -19.09
C MET A 154 -28.82 12.65 -18.40
N GLU A 155 -28.42 13.28 -17.30
CA GLU A 155 -29.25 14.26 -16.58
C GLU A 155 -29.58 15.48 -17.45
N ARG A 156 -28.62 15.95 -18.26
CA ARG A 156 -28.87 17.01 -19.26
C ARG A 156 -29.87 16.59 -20.33
N LEU A 157 -29.82 15.34 -20.80
CA LEU A 157 -30.76 14.82 -21.79
C LEU A 157 -32.18 14.70 -21.23
N GLU A 158 -32.32 14.25 -19.97
CA GLU A 158 -33.61 14.19 -19.29
C GLU A 158 -34.23 15.57 -19.15
N LYS A 159 -33.44 16.56 -18.72
CA LYS A 159 -33.90 17.95 -18.60
C LYS A 159 -34.38 18.53 -19.94
N ILE A 160 -33.65 18.27 -21.04
CA ILE A 160 -34.07 18.69 -22.39
C ILE A 160 -35.38 18.01 -22.79
N ARG A 161 -35.55 16.72 -22.47
CA ARG A 161 -36.77 15.97 -22.78
C ARG A 161 -37.97 16.53 -22.01
N GLU A 162 -37.82 16.81 -20.72
CA GLU A 162 -38.86 17.43 -19.89
C GLU A 162 -39.24 18.83 -20.40
N ASP A 163 -38.26 19.66 -20.76
CA ASP A 163 -38.49 20.99 -21.33
C ASP A 163 -39.22 20.94 -22.68
N GLN A 164 -39.00 19.91 -23.49
CA GLN A 164 -39.76 19.71 -24.72
C GLN A 164 -41.18 19.22 -24.44
N GLN A 165 -41.36 18.33 -23.47
CA GLN A 165 -42.66 17.78 -23.11
C GLN A 165 -43.58 18.84 -22.47
N ASN A 166 -43.01 19.75 -21.68
CA ASN A 166 -43.73 20.89 -21.10
C ASN A 166 -44.08 21.96 -22.14
N ARG A 167 -43.33 22.07 -23.25
CA ARG A 167 -43.67 22.98 -24.37
C ARG A 167 -44.77 22.45 -25.28
N MET A 168 -45.09 21.17 -25.21
CA MET A 168 -46.15 20.53 -26.00
C MET A 168 -47.48 20.40 -25.24
N LYS A 169 -47.53 20.81 -23.97
CA LYS A 169 -48.75 20.93 -23.16
C LYS A 169 -49.21 22.38 -23.13
#